data_AF-A0A366W5H5-F1
#
_entry.id   AF-A0A366W5H5-F1
#
_cell.length_a   1.000
_cell.length_b   1.000
_cell.length_c   1.000
_cell.angle_alpha   90.00
_cell.angle_beta   90.00
_cell.angle_gamma   90.00
#
_symmetry.space_group_name_H-M   'P 1'
#
loop_
_entity.id
_entity.type
_entity.pdbx_description
1 polymer ?
#
loop_
_entity_poly.entity_id
_entity_poly.type
_entity_poly.pdbx_seq_one_letter_code
_entity_poly.pdbx_strand_id
1 'polypeptide(L)' 'MEHAFEIAGIRCDANEIRLRGRSVEAQFAPDAAGPLTDAFSNNMAVAFLGASAMNALYSVDAIETENGACRAVFSMH' A
#
# COMPACT_ATOMS: atom_id res chain seq x y z
N MET A 1 -3.81 2.65 -16.08
CA MET A 1 -2.57 2.54 -15.29
C MET A 1 -2.89 1.62 -14.14
N GLU A 2 -2.25 0.46 -14.06
CA GLU A 2 -2.53 -0.54 -13.03
C GLU A 2 -1.65 -0.24 -11.80
N HIS A 3 -2.26 0.28 -10.74
CA HIS A 3 -1.59 0.70 -9.52
C HIS A 3 -1.66 -0.42 -8.48
N ALA A 4 -0.99 -1.55 -8.72
CA ALA A 4 -1.06 -2.71 -7.83
C ALA A 4 0.08 -2.74 -6.82
N PHE A 5 -0.21 -3.25 -5.62
CA PHE A 5 0.75 -3.54 -4.56
C PHE A 5 0.67 -5.01 -4.18
N GLU A 6 1.80 -5.62 -3.86
CA GLU A 6 1.84 -6.93 -3.19
C GLU A 6 2.01 -6.70 -1.69
N ILE A 7 0.96 -7.01 -0.92
CA ILE A 7 0.87 -6.79 0.52
C ILE A 7 0.59 -8.14 1.18
N ALA A 8 1.50 -8.61 2.04
CA ALA A 8 1.41 -9.93 2.66
C ALA A 8 1.21 -11.09 1.66
N GLY A 9 1.81 -10.99 0.46
CA GLY A 9 1.65 -11.97 -0.62
C GLY A 9 0.32 -11.90 -1.37
N ILE A 10 -0.53 -10.90 -1.08
CA ILE A 10 -1.78 -10.64 -1.77
C ILE A 10 -1.61 -9.42 -2.67
N ARG A 11 -2.04 -9.53 -3.93
CA ARG A 11 -2.10 -8.39 -4.84
C ARG A 11 -3.32 -7.54 -4.50
N CYS A 12 -3.09 -6.29 -4.12
CA CYS A 12 -4.12 -5.29 -3.87
C CYS A 12 -3.99 -4.16 -4.89
N ASP A 13 -5.06 -3.90 -5.63
CA ASP A 13 -5.13 -2.79 -6.56
C ASP A 13 -5.51 -1.50 -5.81
N ALA A 14 -4.67 -0.48 -5.95
CA ALA A 14 -4.95 0.85 -5.44
C ALA A 14 -5.79 1.65 -6.46
N ASN A 15 -6.84 2.28 -5.96
CA ASN A 15 -7.70 3.18 -6.72
C ASN A 15 -7.03 4.53 -6.96
N GLU A 16 -6.26 5.02 -5.98
CA GLU A 16 -5.53 6.29 -6.05
C GLU A 16 -4.14 6.12 -5.42
N ILE A 17 -3.12 6.71 -6.03
CA ILE A 17 -1.77 6.83 -5.46
C ILE A 17 -1.34 8.29 -5.47
N ARG A 18 -0.81 8.75 -4.33
CA ARG A 18 -0.16 10.05 -4.17
C ARG A 18 1.25 9.86 -3.66
N LEU A 19 2.20 10.42 -4.40
CA LEU A 19 3.61 10.44 -3.99
C LEU A 19 3.86 11.71 -3.18
N ARG A 20 4.29 11.57 -1.92
CA ARG A 20 4.67 12.67 -1.02
C ARG A 20 6.13 12.54 -0.64
N GLY A 21 7.03 13.01 -1.53
CA GLY A 21 8.47 12.97 -1.29
C GLY A 21 8.99 11.53 -1.24
N ARG A 22 9.28 11.03 -0.03
CA ARG A 22 9.77 9.66 0.23
C ARG A 22 8.68 8.67 0.64
N SER A 23 7.46 9.15 0.84
CA SER A 23 6.32 8.35 1.22
C SER A 23 5.33 8.24 0.06
N VAL A 24 4.68 7.09 -0.05
CA VAL A 24 3.62 6.79 -1.01
C VAL A 24 2.34 6.64 -0.22
N GLU A 25 1.34 7.43 -0.53
CA GLU A 25 0.01 7.26 0.04
C GLU A 25 -0.86 6.58 -1.03
N ALA A 26 -1.46 5.45 -0.70
CA ALA A 26 -2.38 4.78 -1.63
C ALA A 26 -3.72 4.51 -0.98
N GLN A 27 -4.77 4.66 -1.78
CA GLN A 27 -6.14 4.34 -1.40
C GLN A 27 -6.56 3.05 -2.07
N PHE A 28 -7.08 2.13 -1.28
CA PHE A 28 -7.55 0.81 -1.67
C PHE A 28 -9.04 0.66 -1.37
N ALA A 29 -9.62 -0.37 -1.98
CA ALA A 29 -10.91 -0.91 -1.60
C ALA A 29 -10.89 -1.39 -0.13
N PRO A 30 -12.06 -1.45 0.54
CA PRO A 30 -12.14 -1.85 1.95
C PRO A 30 -11.69 -3.30 2.18
N ASP A 31 -11.73 -4.14 1.15
CA ASP A 31 -11.25 -5.52 1.18
C ASP A 31 -9.74 -5.62 1.48
N ALA A 32 -8.96 -4.60 1.09
CA ALA A 32 -7.52 -4.53 1.35
C ALA A 32 -7.18 -4.18 2.81
N ALA A 33 -8.15 -3.80 3.64
CA ALA A 33 -7.89 -3.43 5.05
C ALA A 33 -7.29 -4.59 5.86
N GLY A 34 -7.72 -5.83 5.58
CA GLY A 34 -7.17 -7.04 6.21
C GLY A 34 -5.67 -7.22 5.93
N PRO A 35 -5.25 -7.39 4.66
CA PRO A 35 -3.84 -7.56 4.32
C PRO A 35 -2.97 -6.36 4.72
N LEU A 36 -3.49 -5.13 4.63
CA LEU A 36 -2.78 -3.94 5.10
C LEU A 36 -2.50 -4.01 6.60
N THR A 37 -3.51 -4.34 7.41
CA THR A 37 -3.37 -4.45 8.86
C THR A 37 -2.40 -5.56 9.26
N ASP A 38 -2.41 -6.68 8.54
CA ASP A 38 -1.47 -7.77 8.75
C ASP A 38 -0.03 -7.35 8.42
N ALA A 39 0.18 -6.71 7.26
CA ALA A 39 1.49 -6.23 6.86
C ALA A 39 2.04 -5.17 7.83
N PHE A 40 1.20 -4.28 8.35
CA PHE A 40 1.58 -3.31 9.37
C PHE A 40 1.93 -3.97 10.71
N SER A 41 1.09 -4.89 11.19
CA SER A 41 1.29 -5.57 12.48
C SER A 41 2.54 -6.45 12.50
N ASN A 42 2.86 -7.06 11.36
CA ASN A 42 4.03 -7.94 11.20
C ASN A 42 5.27 -7.22 10.63
N ASN A 43 5.20 -5.91 10.41
CA ASN A 43 6.27 -5.11 9.78
C ASN A 43 6.78 -5.72 8.47
N MET A 44 5.85 -6.18 7.63
CA MET A 44 6.17 -6.78 6.35
C MET A 44 6.50 -5.72 5.30
N ALA A 45 7.44 -6.07 4.42
CA ALA A 45 7.73 -5.27 3.24
C ALA A 45 6.62 -5.42 2.20
N VAL A 46 6.26 -4.31 1.56
CA VAL A 46 5.25 -4.19 0.52
C VAL A 46 5.96 -3.84 -0.79
N ALA A 47 5.68 -4.60 -1.84
CA ALA A 47 6.23 -4.35 -3.16
C ALA A 47 5.22 -3.60 -4.04
N PHE A 48 5.65 -2.55 -4.72
CA PHE A 48 4.81 -1.87 -5.69
C PHE A 48 4.97 -2.50 -7.08
N LEU A 49 3.86 -2.92 -7.69
CA LEU A 49 3.82 -3.62 -8.97
C LEU A 49 3.43 -2.70 -10.15
N GLY A 50 3.08 -1.44 -9.89
CA GLY A 50 2.43 -0.57 -10.89
C GLY A 50 3.34 0.18 -11.86
N ALA A 51 4.67 0.13 -11.69
CA ALA A 51 5.61 0.64 -12.67
C ALA A 51 7.00 0.02 -12.48
N SER A 52 7.64 -0.48 -13.55
CA SER A 52 9.02 -1.02 -13.52
C SER A 52 10.07 -0.08 -12.91
N ALA A 53 9.77 1.21 -12.74
CA ALA A 53 10.65 2.20 -12.11
C ALA A 53 10.59 2.20 -10.57
N MET A 54 9.67 1.43 -9.96
CA MET A 54 9.40 1.43 -8.52
C MET A 54 9.46 0.01 -7.93
N ASN A 55 10.47 -0.77 -8.32
CA ASN A 55 10.91 -1.99 -7.61
C ASN A 55 11.52 -1.62 -6.24
N ALA A 56 10.74 -0.93 -5.43
CA ALA A 56 11.10 -0.49 -4.11
C ALA A 56 10.26 -1.27 -3.10
N LEU A 57 10.94 -1.71 -2.05
CA LEU A 57 10.30 -2.26 -0.87
C LEU A 57 9.88 -1.09 0.00
N TYR A 58 8.61 -1.05 0.33
CA TYR A 58 8.05 -0.08 1.24
C TYR A 58 7.63 -0.78 2.53
N SER A 59 7.57 -0.03 3.63
CA SER A 59 6.92 -0.47 4.86
C SER A 59 5.64 0.32 5.05
N VAL A 60 4.61 -0.33 5.60
CA VAL A 60 3.38 0.37 6.00
C VAL A 60 3.69 1.20 7.25
N ASP A 61 3.45 2.51 7.17
CA ASP A 61 3.69 3.46 8.25
C ASP A 61 2.40 3.82 8.99
N ALA A 62 1.30 3.94 8.24
CA ALA A 62 -0.02 4.22 8.80
C ALA A 62 -1.14 3.61 7.95
N ILE A 63 -2.23 3.22 8.61
CA ILE A 63 -3.46 2.74 7.97
C ILE A 63 -4.64 3.52 8.55
N GLU A 64 -5.42 4.13 7.67
CA GLU A 64 -6.66 4.81 8.00
C GLU A 64 -7.81 4.17 7.22
N THR A 65 -8.87 3.79 7.90
CA THR A 65 -10.05 3.22 7.24
C THR A 65 -11.23 4.15 7.51
N GLU A 66 -11.73 4.82 6.48
CA GLU A 66 -12.82 5.80 6.61
C GLU A 66 -13.81 5.63 5.45
N ASN A 67 -15.12 5.71 5.75
CA ASN A 67 -16.20 5.71 4.77
C ASN A 67 -16.15 4.57 3.73
N GLY A 68 -15.69 3.38 4.14
CA GLY A 68 -15.59 2.22 3.24
C GLY A 68 -14.41 2.27 2.27
N ALA A 69 -13.43 3.15 2.48
CA ALA A 69 -12.15 3.13 1.81
C ALA A 69 -11.02 2.86 2.81
N CYS A 70 -9.98 2.17 2.37
CA CYS A 70 -8.78 1.96 3.17
C CYS A 70 -7.64 2.78 2.58
N ARG A 71 -6.99 3.60 3.40
CA ARG A 71 -5.87 4.44 3.01
C ARG A 71 -4.65 4.00 3.77
N ALA A 72 -3.56 3.77 3.05
CA ALA A 72 -2.31 3.38 3.65
C ALA A 72 -1.19 4.34 3.23
N VAL A 73 -0.37 4.71 4.20
CA VAL A 73 0.87 5.45 3.98
C VAL A 73 2.00 4.44 4.02
N PHE A 74 2.78 4.42 2.96
CA PHE A 74 3.96 3.59 2.79
C PHE A 74 5.20 4.49 2.82
N SER A 75 6.24 4.06 3.51
CA SER A 75 7.52 4.76 3.54
C SER A 75 8.58 3.87 2.90
N MET A 76 9.39 4.45 2.02
CA MET A 76 10.50 3.74 1.37
C MET A 76 11.58 3.42 2.42
N HIS A 77 12.12 2.20 2.37
CA HIS A 77 13.33 1.84 3.12
C HIS A 77 14.57 2.54 2.55
#